data_AF-A0A6L4A0H3-F1
#
_entry.id   AF-A0A6L4A0H3-F1
#
_cell.length_a   1.000
_cell.length_b   1.000
_cell.length_c   1.000
_cell.angle_alpha   90.00
_cell.angle_beta   90.00
_cell.angle_gamma   90.00
#
_symmetry.space_group_name_H-M   'P 1'
#
loop_
_entity.id
_entity.type
_entity.pdbx_description
1 polymer ?
#
loop_
_entity_poly.entity_id
_entity_poly.type
_entity_poly.pdbx_seq_one_letter_code
_entity_poly.pdbx_strand_id
1 'polypeptide(L)'
;MLYHQVVRPNRKMQNEVFCFITALRGNLTPEAVEQYSQQAFEFAKQHKKTSRISTRATAIIAYPLIITESIPPDALKFITKKYKPSHWGSYEFPVVMELSTQKLHFRKSTPIWGAAYYGMIRKQATQYFGIK
;
A
#
# COMPACT_ATOMS: atom_id res chain seq x y z
N MET A 1 0.89 -7.87 16.78
CA MET A 1 2.35 -7.85 16.53
C MET A 1 2.55 -7.29 15.14
N LEU A 2 3.02 -6.04 15.02
CA LEU A 2 3.22 -5.35 13.74
C LEU A 2 4.63 -5.67 13.23
N TYR A 3 4.73 -6.37 12.09
CA TYR A 3 6.01 -6.67 11.45
C TYR A 3 6.32 -5.62 10.38
N HIS A 4 7.53 -5.08 10.41
CA HIS A 4 8.01 -4.08 9.45
C HIS A 4 9.16 -4.69 8.63
N GLN A 5 9.00 -4.78 7.31
CA GLN A 5 10.07 -5.23 6.40
C GLN A 5 10.33 -4.15 5.35
N VAL A 6 11.57 -3.67 5.25
CA VAL A 6 11.98 -2.64 4.28
C VAL A 6 12.65 -3.32 3.08
N VAL A 7 12.00 -3.28 1.90
CA VAL A 7 12.54 -3.82 0.64
C VAL A 7 12.98 -2.66 -0.26
N ARG A 8 14.23 -2.65 -0.74
CA ARG A 8 14.81 -1.54 -1.54
C ARG A 8 14.99 -1.93 -3.02
N PRO A 9 14.38 -1.23 -4.00
CA PRO A 9 14.66 -1.42 -5.42
C PRO A 9 15.84 -0.56 -5.95
N ASN A 10 16.38 -0.99 -7.10
CA ASN A 10 17.66 -0.57 -7.69
C ASN A 10 17.64 0.82 -8.38
N ARG A 11 18.82 1.45 -8.45
CA ARG A 11 19.16 2.84 -8.79
C ARG A 11 18.62 3.31 -10.16
N LYS A 12 17.53 4.10 -10.20
CA LYS A 12 17.31 5.20 -11.18
C LYS A 12 16.09 6.12 -10.91
N MET A 13 15.26 5.81 -9.93
CA MET A 13 14.45 6.77 -9.17
C MET A 13 14.51 6.31 -7.70
N GLN A 14 15.00 7.13 -6.78
CA GLN A 14 15.09 6.75 -5.37
C GLN A 14 13.72 6.92 -4.69
N ASN A 15 12.75 6.10 -5.09
CA ASN A 15 11.52 5.97 -4.33
C ASN A 15 11.81 5.06 -3.14
N GLU A 16 11.65 5.59 -1.93
CA GLU A 16 11.77 4.79 -0.71
C GLU A 16 10.49 3.98 -0.55
N VAL A 17 10.63 2.65 -0.63
CA VAL A 17 9.51 1.71 -0.52
C VAL A 17 9.42 1.21 0.93
N PHE A 18 8.23 1.29 1.50
CA PHE A 18 7.93 0.78 2.83
C PHE A 18 6.81 -0.25 2.74
N CYS A 19 6.99 -1.42 3.35
CA CYS A 19 5.97 -2.45 3.43
C CYS A 19 5.59 -2.67 4.89
N PHE A 20 4.30 -2.54 5.19
CA PHE A 20 3.75 -2.70 6.54
C PHE A 20 2.81 -3.88 6.52
N ILE A 21 3.06 -4.89 7.34
CA ILE A 21 2.28 -6.12 7.31
C ILE A 21 1.59 -6.31 8.66
N THR A 22 0.27 -6.49 8.60
CA THR A 22 -0.54 -6.88 9.75
C THR A 22 -1.45 -8.04 9.39
N ALA A 23 -1.72 -8.91 10.35
CA ALA A 23 -2.69 -10.00 10.23
C ALA A 23 -3.87 -9.71 11.16
N LEU A 24 -5.07 -9.64 10.59
CA LEU A 24 -6.31 -9.40 11.31
C LEU A 24 -6.99 -10.73 11.59
N ARG A 25 -7.31 -10.99 12.87
CA ARG A 25 -8.01 -12.21 13.31
C ARG A 25 -9.53 -12.04 13.41
N GLY A 26 -10.08 -10.95 12.90
CA GLY A 26 -11.51 -10.62 12.95
C GLY A 26 -12.00 -10.04 11.61
N ASN A 27 -13.24 -9.59 11.59
CA ASN A 27 -13.83 -9.02 10.37
C ASN A 27 -13.10 -7.74 9.96
N LEU A 28 -12.64 -7.70 8.71
CA LEU A 28 -12.08 -6.50 8.11
C LEU A 28 -13.19 -5.48 7.86
N THR A 29 -13.05 -4.28 8.40
CA THR A 29 -13.97 -3.16 8.13
C THR A 29 -13.31 -2.09 7.26
N PRO A 30 -14.09 -1.26 6.54
CA PRO A 30 -13.58 -0.10 5.82
C PRO A 30 -12.70 0.82 6.68
N GLU A 31 -13.12 1.08 7.92
CA GLU A 31 -12.44 1.97 8.86
C GLU A 31 -11.08 1.40 9.27
N ALA A 32 -11.02 0.09 9.53
CA ALA A 32 -9.77 -0.59 9.86
C ALA A 32 -8.76 -0.51 8.70
N VAL A 33 -9.23 -0.66 7.46
CA VAL A 33 -8.40 -0.50 6.26
C VAL A 33 -7.83 0.92 6.19
N GLU A 34 -8.68 1.93 6.32
CA GLU A 34 -8.28 3.34 6.24
C GLU A 34 -7.32 3.73 7.35
N GLN A 35 -7.65 3.42 8.61
CA GLN A 35 -6.82 3.76 9.76
C GLN A 35 -5.43 3.14 9.66
N TYR A 36 -5.35 1.85 9.32
CA TYR A 36 -4.07 1.18 9.17
C TYR A 36 -3.25 1.76 8.02
N SER A 37 -3.91 2.04 6.89
CA SER A 37 -3.26 2.60 5.71
C SER A 37 -2.67 3.99 5.96
N GLN A 38 -3.42 4.85 6.64
CA GLN A 38 -2.97 6.19 7.05
C GLN A 38 -1.81 6.12 8.05
N GLN A 39 -1.90 5.26 9.07
CA GLN A 39 -0.83 5.09 10.06
C GLN A 39 0.48 4.61 9.42
N ALA A 40 0.39 3.62 8.53
CA ALA A 40 1.52 3.12 7.77
C ALA A 40 2.15 4.21 6.90
N PHE A 41 1.34 5.01 6.21
CA PHE A 41 1.84 6.11 5.39
C PHE A 41 2.52 7.21 6.22
N GLU A 42 1.92 7.65 7.32
CA GLU A 42 2.52 8.66 8.19
C GLU A 42 3.82 8.15 8.83
N PHE A 43 3.88 6.86 9.19
CA PHE A 43 5.14 6.25 9.64
C PHE A 43 6.22 6.33 8.56
N ALA A 44 5.92 5.92 7.32
CA ALA A 44 6.87 5.97 6.20
C ALA A 44 7.36 7.40 5.94
N LYS A 45 6.46 8.39 6.06
CA LYS A 45 6.75 9.81 5.88
C LYS A 45 7.69 10.36 6.94
N GLN A 46 7.55 9.93 8.19
CA GLN A 46 8.44 10.31 9.29
C GLN A 46 9.83 9.66 9.18
N HIS A 47 9.91 8.48 8.55
CA HIS A 47 11.14 7.67 8.50
C HIS A 47 11.88 7.73 7.15
N LYS A 48 11.42 8.55 6.21
CA LYS A 48 12.14 8.75 4.94
C LYS A 48 13.52 9.34 5.19
N LYS A 49 14.53 8.79 4.54
CA LYS A 49 15.92 9.26 4.67
C LYS A 49 16.21 10.48 3.82
N THR A 50 15.40 10.70 2.78
CA THR A 50 15.63 11.82 1.88
C THR A 50 15.35 13.16 2.58
N SER A 51 16.38 14.01 2.61
CA SER A 51 16.40 15.35 3.20
C SER A 51 15.19 16.22 2.81
N ARG A 52 14.72 17.06 3.75
CA ARG A 52 13.69 18.09 3.53
C ARG A 52 14.07 19.13 2.44
N ILE A 53 15.29 19.07 1.89
CA ILE A 53 15.88 20.02 0.92
C ILE A 53 15.99 19.39 -0.49
N SER A 54 15.33 18.28 -0.80
CA SER A 54 15.34 17.77 -2.18
C SER A 54 14.31 18.49 -3.05
N THR A 55 14.78 19.36 -3.95
CA THR A 55 14.02 19.92 -5.09
C THR A 55 13.57 18.86 -6.11
N ARG A 56 13.94 17.59 -5.89
CA ARG A 56 13.39 16.42 -6.59
C ARG A 56 12.47 15.66 -5.64
N ALA A 57 11.24 15.43 -6.09
CA ALA A 57 10.22 14.65 -5.42
C ALA A 57 10.69 13.20 -5.21
N THR A 58 11.38 12.92 -4.11
CA THR A 58 11.53 11.55 -3.61
C THR A 58 10.19 11.08 -3.09
N ALA A 59 9.53 10.25 -3.89
CA ALA A 59 8.19 9.79 -3.68
C ALA A 59 8.22 8.50 -2.86
N ILE A 60 7.84 8.61 -1.59
CA ILE A 60 7.60 7.44 -0.77
C ILE A 60 6.55 6.58 -1.45
N ILE A 61 6.73 5.26 -1.41
CA ILE A 61 5.67 4.32 -1.74
C ILE A 61 5.43 3.45 -0.51
N ALA A 62 4.33 3.69 0.19
CA ALA A 62 3.90 2.87 1.31
C ALA A 62 2.94 1.79 0.79
N TYR A 63 3.20 0.54 1.18
CA TYR A 63 2.34 -0.61 0.97
C TYR A 63 1.83 -1.15 2.31
N PRO A 64 0.69 -0.65 2.80
CA PRO A 64 -0.03 -1.24 3.91
C PRO A 64 -0.69 -2.54 3.45
N LEU A 65 -0.18 -3.68 3.89
CA LEU A 65 -0.76 -5.00 3.69
C LEU A 65 -1.52 -5.44 4.93
N ILE A 66 -2.80 -5.77 4.74
CA ILE A 66 -3.64 -6.45 5.73
C ILE A 66 -3.88 -7.88 5.26
N ILE A 67 -3.58 -8.86 6.10
CA ILE A 67 -3.86 -10.27 5.87
C ILE A 67 -5.10 -10.64 6.68
N THR A 68 -6.10 -11.26 6.06
CA THR A 68 -7.35 -11.69 6.70
C THR A 68 -7.82 -13.02 6.11
N GLU A 69 -8.59 -13.79 6.87
CA GLU A 69 -9.17 -15.07 6.40
C GLU A 69 -10.18 -14.84 5.27
N SER A 70 -11.08 -13.89 5.46
CA SER A 70 -12.11 -13.49 4.50
C SER A 70 -12.30 -11.98 4.48
N ILE A 71 -12.85 -11.47 3.37
CA ILE A 71 -13.15 -10.04 3.22
C ILE A 71 -14.66 -9.82 3.10
N PRO A 72 -15.28 -9.10 4.06
CA PRO A 72 -16.67 -8.67 3.94
C PRO A 72 -16.93 -7.82 2.67
N PRO A 73 -18.12 -7.92 2.04
CA PRO A 73 -18.40 -7.25 0.76
C PRO A 73 -18.23 -5.72 0.79
N ASP A 74 -18.53 -5.09 1.92
CA ASP A 74 -18.37 -3.66 2.16
C ASP A 74 -16.89 -3.26 2.22
N ALA A 75 -16.05 -4.00 2.94
CA ALA A 75 -14.61 -3.81 2.99
C ALA A 75 -13.96 -4.06 1.61
N LEU A 76 -14.40 -5.10 0.89
CA LEU A 76 -13.96 -5.37 -0.48
C LEU A 76 -14.31 -4.23 -1.43
N LYS A 77 -15.54 -3.72 -1.38
CA LYS A 77 -15.97 -2.56 -2.17
C LYS A 77 -15.18 -1.31 -1.78
N PHE A 78 -14.89 -1.13 -0.50
CA PHE A 78 -14.12 -0.01 -0.01
C PHE A 78 -12.70 0.00 -0.60
N ILE A 79 -11.93 -1.07 -0.42
CA ILE A 79 -10.54 -1.15 -0.89
C ILE A 79 -10.43 -1.12 -2.43
N THR A 80 -11.37 -1.74 -3.15
CA THR A 80 -11.27 -1.83 -4.62
C THR A 80 -11.79 -0.61 -5.37
N LYS A 81 -12.73 0.16 -4.78
CA LYS A 81 -13.46 1.23 -5.49
C LYS A 81 -13.48 2.57 -4.77
N LYS A 82 -13.66 2.60 -3.44
CA LYS A 82 -13.93 3.84 -2.71
C LYS A 82 -12.67 4.51 -2.18
N TYR A 83 -11.74 3.75 -1.62
CA TYR A 83 -10.59 4.34 -0.94
C TYR A 83 -9.58 4.89 -1.94
N LYS A 84 -9.28 6.19 -1.81
CA LYS A 84 -8.45 6.95 -2.74
C LYS A 84 -7.53 7.89 -1.94
N PRO A 85 -6.52 7.36 -1.23
CA PRO A 85 -5.54 8.22 -0.58
C PRO A 85 -4.84 9.07 -1.64
N SER A 86 -4.67 10.35 -1.34
CA SER A 86 -4.09 11.33 -2.26
C SER A 86 -3.01 12.09 -1.53
N HIS A 87 -1.77 11.89 -1.94
CA HIS A 87 -0.59 12.51 -1.35
C HIS A 87 0.22 13.22 -2.43
N TRP A 88 0.68 14.43 -2.14
CA TRP A 88 1.49 15.18 -3.08
C TRP A 88 2.87 14.55 -3.23
N GLY A 89 3.17 14.01 -4.41
CA GLY A 89 4.48 13.43 -4.72
C GLY A 89 4.83 12.22 -3.86
N SER A 90 3.86 11.46 -3.36
CA SER A 90 4.05 10.19 -2.63
C SER A 90 2.84 9.28 -2.86
N TYR A 91 3.00 8.00 -2.59
CA TYR A 91 2.00 6.98 -2.89
C TYR A 91 1.69 6.15 -1.66
N GLU A 92 0.41 6.03 -1.36
CA GLU A 92 -0.14 5.10 -0.40
C GLU A 92 -0.95 4.07 -1.18
N PHE A 93 -0.54 2.81 -1.08
CA PHE A 93 -1.12 1.72 -1.85
C PHE A 93 -1.54 0.56 -0.94
N PRO A 94 -2.72 0.67 -0.30
CA PRO A 94 -3.24 -0.38 0.56
C PRO A 94 -3.59 -1.63 -0.24
N VAL A 95 -3.28 -2.77 0.37
CA VAL A 95 -3.43 -4.11 -0.16
C VAL A 95 -4.06 -4.99 0.91
N VAL A 96 -5.00 -5.83 0.51
CA VAL A 96 -5.56 -6.86 1.39
C VAL A 96 -5.29 -8.24 0.79
N MET A 97 -4.70 -9.14 1.56
CA MET A 97 -4.59 -10.56 1.23
C MET A 97 -5.73 -11.32 1.90
N GLU A 98 -6.54 -11.99 1.09
CA GLU A 98 -7.56 -12.93 1.56
C GLU A 98 -6.99 -14.35 1.54
N LEU A 99 -6.83 -14.96 2.72
CA LEU A 99 -6.20 -16.27 2.86
C LEU A 99 -7.08 -17.40 2.29
N SER A 100 -8.39 -17.33 2.48
CA SER A 100 -9.33 -18.35 1.99
C SER A 100 -9.31 -18.51 0.46
N THR A 101 -9.02 -17.43 -0.28
CA THR A 101 -8.96 -17.44 -1.75
C THR A 101 -7.55 -17.24 -2.30
N GLN A 102 -6.58 -16.94 -1.44
CA GLN A 102 -5.21 -16.56 -1.78
C GLN A 102 -5.11 -15.36 -2.74
N LYS A 103 -6.12 -14.48 -2.72
CA LYS A 103 -6.21 -13.33 -3.63
C LYS A 103 -5.75 -12.05 -2.95
N LEU A 104 -5.01 -11.26 -3.72
CA LEU A 104 -4.72 -9.87 -3.40
C LEU A 104 -5.83 -8.96 -3.92
N HIS A 105 -6.29 -8.09 -3.03
CA HIS A 105 -7.30 -7.09 -3.30
C HIS A 105 -6.72 -5.70 -3.10
N PHE A 106 -6.77 -4.90 -4.15
CA PHE A 106 -6.33 -3.52 -4.16
C PHE A 106 -7.08 -2.76 -5.26
N ARG A 107 -6.97 -1.44 -5.24
CA ARG A 107 -7.64 -0.58 -6.22
C ARG A 107 -7.12 -0.82 -7.65
N LYS A 108 -8.03 -1.20 -8.54
CA LYS A 108 -7.73 -1.40 -9.98
C LYS A 108 -7.90 -0.14 -10.82
N SER A 109 -8.67 0.85 -10.35
CA SER A 109 -8.85 2.09 -11.10
C SER A 109 -7.63 2.99 -10.99
N THR A 110 -7.23 3.56 -12.13
CA THR A 110 -6.06 4.41 -12.27
C THR A 110 -6.51 5.83 -12.56
N PRO A 111 -6.01 6.86 -11.84
CA PRO A 111 -6.17 8.24 -12.29
C PRO A 111 -5.49 8.43 -13.66
N ILE A 112 -6.05 9.28 -14.53
CA ILE A 112 -5.50 9.52 -15.89
C ILE A 112 -4.05 10.02 -15.79
N TRP A 113 -3.76 10.88 -14.82
CA TRP A 113 -2.41 11.32 -14.49
C TRP A 113 -1.70 10.28 -13.62
N GLY A 114 -0.54 9.78 -14.08
CA GLY A 114 0.27 8.83 -13.33
C GLY A 114 -0.03 7.35 -13.60
N ALA A 115 -0.68 7.02 -14.71
CA ALA A 115 -1.04 5.65 -15.03
C ALA A 115 0.14 4.67 -15.10
N ALA A 116 1.29 5.11 -15.62
CA ALA A 116 2.51 4.32 -15.61
C ALA A 116 3.02 4.01 -14.18
N TYR A 117 2.93 4.98 -13.26
CA TYR A 117 3.31 4.79 -11.85
C TYR A 117 2.41 3.79 -11.15
N TYR A 118 1.09 3.92 -11.32
CA TYR A 118 0.13 2.97 -10.73
C TYR A 118 0.26 1.56 -11.32
N GLY A 119 0.60 1.43 -12.60
CA GLY A 119 0.92 0.14 -13.21
C GLY A 119 2.14 -0.52 -12.56
N MET A 120 3.22 0.24 -12.37
CA MET A 120 4.41 -0.24 -11.66
C MET A 120 4.09 -0.63 -10.20
N ILE A 121 3.35 0.21 -9.48
CA ILE A 121 2.98 -0.01 -8.07
C ILE A 121 2.15 -1.30 -7.91
N ARG A 122 1.17 -1.55 -8.79
CA ARG A 122 0.39 -2.79 -8.78
C ARG A 122 1.25 -4.03 -9.07
N LYS A 123 2.15 -3.92 -10.04
CA LYS A 123 3.08 -5.00 -10.36
C LYS A 123 3.97 -5.31 -9.15
N GLN A 124 4.51 -4.29 -8.49
CA GLN A 124 5.28 -4.44 -7.26
C GLN A 124 4.48 -5.08 -6.13
N ALA A 125 3.26 -4.61 -5.86
CA ALA A 125 2.40 -5.22 -4.84
C ALA A 125 2.16 -6.71 -5.10
N THR A 126 1.91 -7.09 -6.35
CA THR A 126 1.74 -8.48 -6.75
C THR A 126 3.05 -9.28 -6.61
N GLN A 127 4.19 -8.67 -6.94
CA GLN A 127 5.50 -9.31 -6.77
C GLN A 127 5.91 -9.49 -5.30
N TYR A 128 5.55 -8.54 -4.43
CA TYR A 128 5.91 -8.57 -3.01
C TYR A 128 5.00 -9.48 -2.19
N PHE A 129 3.72 -9.51 -2.52
CA PHE A 129 2.71 -10.14 -1.67
C PHE A 129 1.91 -11.25 -2.36
N GLY A 130 2.10 -11.46 -3.67
CA GLY A 130 1.39 -12.51 -4.39
C GLY A 130 1.90 -13.89 -3.97
N ILE A 131 0.96 -14.82 -3.76
CA ILE A 131 1.27 -16.24 -3.59
C ILE A 131 1.50 -16.83 -4.98
N LYS A 132 2.58 -17.61 -5.14
CA LYS A 132 2.92 -18.32 -6.37
C LYS A 132 2.41 -19.75 -6.34
#